data_AF-A0A8B8CER8-F1
#
_entry.id   AF-A0A8B8CER8-F1
#
_cell.length_a   1.000
_cell.length_b   1.000
_cell.length_c   1.000
_cell.angle_alpha   90.00
_cell.angle_beta   90.00
_cell.angle_gamma   90.00
#
_symmetry.space_group_name_H-M   'P 1'
#
loop_
_entity.id
_entity.type
_entity.pdbx_description
1 polymer ?
#
loop_
_entity_poly.entity_id
_entity_poly.type
_entity_poly.pdbx_seq_one_letter_code
_entity_poly.pdbx_strand_id
1 'polypeptide(L)'
;MTSQQSSIDISADTPDDAAITDKKLTVKNQNLHSTNEENHDTERPSLPCPPLEPEEKDCCGSGCTPCVFDIYEQDLRIWKQECQKIQNQRKQGNQINGSVLSDSEYRKFQIMEVKQETKNCFRYRIQLPEFSSLGLAIGQHIIIRDTNNGMTLSRQYTPVSEITCVGHFDLLIKIYELGKMSQCVKKWKVGTEIEIRGPFGNLQYLANKYKKLILLAAGTGIAPMSQIIQGILGNEEDDTMIQLLYACRSYDEILMKSELNEWSSFWNFSATFVLSQEPEAGYQHYRYGDQVDWGRMNQDFLSKALLPSDINPATFLLVCGTKSFENDMIEICRKLGLCDTQIHRF
;
A
#
# COMPACT_ATOMS: atom_id res chain seq x y z
N MET A 1 -59.49 -25.95 40.66
CA MET A 1 -58.85 -25.68 41.97
C MET A 1 -58.72 -24.17 42.10
N THR A 2 -59.48 -23.59 43.03
CA THR A 2 -59.27 -22.34 43.83
C THR A 2 -58.38 -21.23 43.24
N SER A 3 -58.68 -19.93 43.26
CA SER A 3 -59.74 -19.05 43.80
C SER A 3 -59.28 -17.62 43.39
N GLN A 4 -60.16 -16.73 42.91
CA GLN A 4 -60.58 -15.48 43.60
C GLN A 4 -59.52 -14.87 44.52
N GLN A 5 -59.11 -13.59 44.42
CA GLN A 5 -59.82 -12.29 44.49
C GLN A 5 -58.69 -11.23 44.38
N SER A 6 -58.83 -9.93 44.13
CA SER A 6 -59.89 -8.92 44.15
C SER A 6 -59.25 -7.64 43.58
N SER A 7 -59.88 -6.87 42.66
CA SER A 7 -60.81 -5.76 42.95
C SER A 7 -60.09 -4.59 43.67
N ILE A 8 -60.10 -3.31 43.27
CA ILE A 8 -61.16 -2.45 42.71
C ILE A 8 -60.54 -1.16 42.14
N ASP A 9 -61.22 -0.63 41.14
CA ASP A 9 -61.14 0.67 40.44
C ASP A 9 -61.44 1.92 41.32
N ILE A 10 -61.59 3.07 40.63
CA ILE A 10 -62.31 4.34 40.93
C ILE A 10 -61.32 5.51 40.83
N SER A 11 -61.17 6.17 39.66
CA SER A 11 -61.97 7.31 39.11
C SER A 11 -61.99 8.53 40.05
N ALA A 12 -61.97 9.81 39.68
CA ALA A 12 -62.21 10.61 38.48
C ALA A 12 -61.34 11.90 38.65
N ASP A 13 -61.15 12.85 37.73
CA ASP A 13 -62.11 13.81 37.17
C ASP A 13 -61.34 14.73 36.19
N THR A 14 -62.04 15.19 35.15
CA THR A 14 -61.70 16.23 34.14
C THR A 14 -62.07 17.66 34.64
N PRO A 15 -62.08 18.76 33.86
CA PRO A 15 -61.28 19.31 32.73
C PRO A 15 -60.92 20.83 32.94
N ASP A 16 -60.61 21.55 31.85
CA ASP A 16 -60.70 23.03 31.62
C ASP A 16 -59.54 23.91 32.16
N ASP A 17 -59.09 25.02 31.56
CA ASP A 17 -59.38 25.76 30.32
C ASP A 17 -58.28 26.86 30.12
N ALA A 18 -58.20 27.41 28.91
CA ALA A 18 -57.81 28.79 28.51
C ALA A 18 -56.46 29.41 29.01
N ALA A 19 -55.52 29.95 28.20
CA ALA A 19 -55.48 30.86 27.04
C ALA A 19 -54.75 32.20 27.39
N ILE A 20 -54.09 32.80 26.40
CA ILE A 20 -53.77 34.25 26.24
C ILE A 20 -52.50 34.79 26.96
N THR A 21 -51.41 35.13 26.26
CA THR A 21 -51.13 36.43 25.56
C THR A 21 -49.64 36.64 25.23
N ASP A 22 -49.40 37.17 24.04
CA ASP A 22 -48.18 37.85 23.58
C ASP A 22 -47.79 39.06 24.45
N LYS A 23 -46.48 39.27 24.65
CA LYS A 23 -45.88 40.61 24.86
C LYS A 23 -44.40 40.64 24.52
N LYS A 24 -44.08 41.39 23.46
CA LYS A 24 -42.74 41.93 23.12
C LYS A 24 -42.11 42.63 24.34
N LEU A 25 -40.83 42.35 24.61
CA LEU A 25 -39.97 43.24 25.39
C LEU A 25 -38.68 43.56 24.63
N THR A 26 -38.56 44.85 24.32
CA THR A 26 -37.39 45.57 23.83
C THR A 26 -36.35 45.70 24.95
N VAL A 27 -35.08 45.40 24.68
CA VAL A 27 -33.96 45.68 25.60
C VAL A 27 -33.09 46.79 25.02
N LYS A 28 -32.77 47.75 25.90
CA LYS A 28 -31.99 48.98 25.69
C LYS A 28 -30.49 48.71 25.59
N ASN A 29 -29.82 49.49 24.75
CA ASN A 29 -28.36 49.68 24.71
C ASN A 29 -27.84 50.46 25.93
N GLN A 30 -26.70 50.04 26.46
CA GLN A 30 -25.68 50.92 27.07
C GLN A 30 -24.28 50.45 26.65
N ASN A 31 -23.49 51.39 26.11
CA ASN A 31 -22.16 51.22 25.54
C ASN A 31 -21.08 50.95 26.59
N LEU A 32 -20.04 50.18 26.23
CA LEU A 32 -18.66 50.46 26.63
C LEU A 32 -17.67 50.04 25.53
N HIS A 33 -16.56 50.76 25.48
CA HIS A 33 -15.63 51.02 24.38
C HIS A 33 -14.70 49.84 23.99
N SER A 34 -14.28 49.85 22.71
CA SER A 34 -12.94 49.48 22.14
C SER A 34 -12.38 48.09 22.49
N THR A 35 -12.06 47.18 21.56
CA THR A 35 -11.30 47.27 20.30
C THR A 35 -11.60 46.00 19.48
N ASN A 36 -12.05 46.10 18.23
CA ASN A 36 -12.09 44.95 17.32
C ASN A 36 -10.79 44.94 16.50
N GLU A 37 -9.85 44.11 16.92
CA GLU A 37 -8.79 43.61 16.05
C GLU A 37 -9.42 42.64 15.05
N GLU A 38 -9.18 42.90 13.77
CA GLU A 38 -9.55 42.02 12.66
C GLU A 38 -8.71 40.74 12.73
N ASN A 39 -9.27 39.65 13.25
CA ASN A 39 -8.72 38.31 13.04
C ASN A 39 -9.28 37.74 11.74
N HIS A 40 -8.57 38.01 10.65
CA HIS A 40 -8.71 37.30 9.40
C HIS A 40 -7.99 35.94 9.52
N ASP A 41 -8.60 35.01 10.26
CA ASP A 41 -8.18 33.60 10.22
C ASP A 41 -8.49 33.07 8.81
N THR A 42 -7.45 33.00 7.99
CA THR A 42 -7.49 32.35 6.69
C THR A 42 -7.51 30.84 6.94
N GLU A 43 -8.71 30.25 6.95
CA GLU A 43 -8.90 28.80 6.96
C GLU A 43 -8.05 28.17 5.86
N ARG A 44 -7.09 27.32 6.25
CA ARG A 44 -6.31 26.56 5.29
C ARG A 44 -7.23 25.56 4.60
N PRO A 45 -7.37 25.60 3.26
CA PRO A 45 -8.29 24.70 2.56
C PRO A 45 -7.85 23.24 2.75
N SER A 46 -8.65 22.44 3.44
CA SER A 46 -8.48 20.99 3.61
C SER A 46 -8.52 20.29 2.26
N LEU A 47 -7.79 19.16 2.09
CA LEU A 47 -7.98 18.39 0.86
C LEU A 47 -9.41 17.85 0.80
N PRO A 48 -9.98 17.77 -0.41
CA PRO A 48 -11.26 17.09 -0.60
C PRO A 48 -11.15 15.62 -0.17
N CYS A 49 -12.23 15.05 0.32
CA CYS A 49 -12.30 13.61 0.58
C CYS A 49 -12.06 12.82 -0.73
N PRO A 50 -11.36 11.67 -0.68
CA PRO A 50 -11.23 10.82 -1.86
C PRO A 50 -12.62 10.34 -2.31
N PRO A 51 -12.83 10.17 -3.63
CA PRO A 51 -14.07 9.59 -4.13
C PRO A 51 -14.24 8.16 -3.60
N LEU A 52 -15.48 7.79 -3.31
CA LEU A 52 -15.81 6.44 -2.85
C LEU A 52 -15.77 5.48 -4.04
N GLU A 53 -15.06 4.37 -3.90
CA GLU A 53 -15.03 3.33 -4.92
C GLU A 53 -16.41 2.66 -5.03
N PRO A 54 -16.99 2.56 -6.24
CA PRO A 54 -18.27 1.91 -6.45
C PRO A 54 -18.15 0.39 -6.24
N GLU A 55 -19.22 -0.23 -5.73
CA GLU A 55 -19.30 -1.69 -5.60
C GLU A 55 -19.64 -2.34 -6.95
N GLU A 56 -19.33 -3.64 -7.13
CA GLU A 56 -19.66 -4.36 -8.38
C GLU A 56 -21.15 -4.30 -8.74
N LYS A 57 -22.02 -4.26 -7.72
CA LYS A 57 -23.48 -4.15 -7.88
C LYS A 57 -23.94 -2.80 -8.44
N ASP A 58 -23.09 -1.77 -8.39
CA ASP A 58 -23.38 -0.44 -8.91
C ASP A 58 -23.20 -0.41 -10.45
N CYS A 59 -22.57 -1.43 -11.03
CA CYS A 59 -22.46 -1.61 -12.47
C CYS A 59 -23.67 -2.37 -13.04
N CYS A 60 -24.31 -1.80 -14.06
CA CYS A 60 -25.45 -2.44 -14.74
C CYS A 60 -25.10 -3.65 -15.63
N GLY A 61 -23.81 -3.97 -15.79
CA GLY A 61 -23.32 -5.11 -16.58
C GLY A 61 -23.58 -5.04 -18.10
N SER A 62 -24.11 -3.91 -18.60
CA SER A 62 -24.60 -3.78 -19.97
C SER A 62 -23.67 -3.02 -20.91
N GLY A 63 -22.44 -2.68 -20.46
CA GLY A 63 -21.44 -2.01 -21.30
C GLY A 63 -21.70 -0.52 -21.58
N CYS A 64 -22.20 0.23 -20.60
CA CYS A 64 -22.43 1.67 -20.72
C CYS A 64 -21.11 2.48 -20.81
N THR A 65 -21.17 3.65 -21.47
CA THR A 65 -20.05 4.62 -21.51
C THR A 65 -20.57 6.04 -21.26
N PRO A 66 -20.11 6.74 -20.21
CA PRO A 66 -19.18 6.25 -19.18
C PRO A 66 -19.85 5.25 -18.22
N CYS A 67 -19.11 4.23 -17.80
CA CYS A 67 -19.45 3.32 -16.72
C CYS A 67 -19.25 3.99 -15.35
N VAL A 68 -19.86 3.45 -14.28
CA VAL A 68 -19.64 3.92 -12.90
C VAL A 68 -18.16 3.85 -12.49
N PHE A 69 -17.43 2.84 -12.97
CA PHE A 69 -15.99 2.73 -12.75
C PHE A 69 -15.19 3.77 -13.55
N ASP A 70 -15.59 4.08 -14.79
CA ASP A 70 -14.96 5.13 -15.59
C ASP A 70 -15.09 6.50 -14.91
N ILE A 71 -16.27 6.77 -14.34
CA ILE A 71 -16.52 8.00 -13.56
C ILE A 71 -15.64 8.02 -12.32
N TYR A 72 -15.57 6.92 -11.56
CA TYR A 72 -14.71 6.80 -10.39
C TYR A 72 -13.23 7.04 -10.73
N GLU A 73 -12.71 6.44 -11.81
CA GLU A 73 -11.33 6.64 -12.25
C GLU A 73 -11.06 8.11 -12.63
N GLN A 74 -12.02 8.74 -13.31
CA GLN A 74 -11.94 10.16 -13.66
C GLN A 74 -11.94 11.04 -12.41
N ASP A 75 -12.85 10.80 -11.47
CA ASP A 75 -12.95 11.53 -10.20
C ASP A 75 -11.69 11.32 -9.36
N LEU A 76 -11.13 10.11 -9.34
CA LEU A 76 -9.88 9.80 -8.65
C LEU A 76 -8.71 10.56 -9.27
N ARG A 77 -8.65 10.68 -10.61
CA ARG A 77 -7.62 11.47 -11.30
C ARG A 77 -7.74 12.96 -10.98
N ILE A 78 -8.95 13.50 -11.03
CA ILE A 78 -9.22 14.91 -10.67
C ILE A 78 -8.84 15.16 -9.21
N TRP A 79 -9.25 14.27 -8.31
CA TRP A 79 -8.92 14.33 -6.90
C TRP A 79 -7.41 14.29 -6.67
N LYS A 80 -6.68 13.38 -7.32
CA LYS A 80 -5.21 13.31 -7.25
C LYS A 80 -4.57 14.63 -7.70
N GLN A 81 -5.04 15.22 -8.80
CA GLN A 81 -4.55 16.50 -9.31
C GLN A 81 -4.84 17.67 -8.35
N GLU A 82 -6.04 17.74 -7.80
CA GLU A 82 -6.43 18.79 -6.85
C GLU A 82 -5.64 18.69 -5.54
N CYS A 83 -5.46 17.47 -5.05
CA CYS A 83 -4.57 17.17 -3.92
C CYS A 83 -3.15 17.65 -4.18
N GLN A 84 -2.62 17.39 -5.38
CA GLN A 84 -1.28 17.84 -5.77
C GLN A 84 -1.17 19.37 -5.86
N LYS A 85 -2.19 20.07 -6.36
CA LYS A 85 -2.22 21.54 -6.40
C LYS A 85 -2.23 22.15 -4.99
N ILE A 86 -3.12 21.68 -4.12
CA ILE A 86 -3.20 22.16 -2.74
C ILE A 86 -1.90 21.84 -1.98
N GLN A 87 -1.28 20.69 -2.23
CA GLN A 87 0.04 20.35 -1.68
C GLN A 87 1.15 21.28 -2.18
N ASN A 88 1.18 21.61 -3.48
CA ASN A 88 2.17 22.54 -4.03
C ASN A 88 1.98 23.97 -3.48
N GLN A 89 0.74 24.42 -3.31
CA GLN A 89 0.43 25.68 -2.64
C GLN A 89 0.85 25.67 -1.17
N ARG A 90 0.65 24.55 -0.46
CA ARG A 90 1.08 24.38 0.95
C ARG A 90 2.59 24.23 1.11
N LYS A 91 3.31 23.63 0.16
CA LYS A 91 4.79 23.59 0.15
C LYS A 91 5.41 24.99 0.12
N GLN A 92 4.72 25.98 -0.47
CA GLN A 92 5.16 27.38 -0.46
C GLN A 92 4.81 28.12 0.84
N GLY A 93 3.79 27.67 1.60
CA GLY A 93 3.28 28.37 2.78
C GLY A 93 3.54 27.69 4.14
N ASN A 94 3.95 26.43 4.19
CA ASN A 94 4.17 25.73 5.45
C ASN A 94 5.10 24.52 5.29
N GLN A 95 6.40 24.71 5.53
CA GLN A 95 7.28 23.59 5.83
C GLN A 95 6.79 22.96 7.13
N ILE A 96 6.30 21.72 7.06
CA ILE A 96 6.49 20.82 8.20
C ILE A 96 8.01 20.73 8.34
N ASN A 97 8.58 21.33 9.38
CA ASN A 97 10.01 21.24 9.68
C ASN A 97 10.34 19.78 10.05
N GLY A 98 10.50 18.93 9.05
CA GLY A 98 10.90 17.52 9.20
C GLY A 98 10.32 16.62 8.11
N SER A 99 11.20 15.82 7.48
CA SER A 99 10.81 14.63 6.69
C SER A 99 9.90 13.73 7.52
N VAL A 100 8.92 13.02 6.92
CA VAL A 100 8.01 12.08 7.62
C VAL A 100 8.80 11.01 8.37
N LEU A 101 9.86 10.51 7.76
CA LEU A 101 10.80 9.58 8.34
C LEU A 101 12.06 10.29 8.85
N SER A 102 12.72 9.67 9.82
CA SER A 102 14.08 10.00 10.26
C SER A 102 14.95 8.74 10.15
N ASP A 103 16.18 8.88 9.66
CA ASP A 103 17.12 7.76 9.52
C ASP A 103 17.79 7.38 10.86
N SER A 104 17.86 8.33 11.77
CA SER A 104 18.46 8.24 13.10
C SER A 104 17.45 7.94 14.20
N GLU A 105 16.19 8.40 14.04
CA GLU A 105 15.16 8.30 15.07
C GLU A 105 13.97 7.44 14.63
N TYR A 106 13.47 6.63 15.55
CA TYR A 106 12.22 5.91 15.34
C TYR A 106 11.02 6.81 15.62
N ARG A 107 10.07 6.81 14.69
CA ARG A 107 8.81 7.53 14.80
C ARG A 107 7.65 6.56 14.81
N LYS A 108 6.57 6.94 15.48
CA LYS A 108 5.41 6.10 15.72
C LYS A 108 4.38 6.28 14.63
N PHE A 109 3.84 5.17 14.15
CA PHE A 109 2.78 5.13 13.15
C PHE A 109 1.73 4.09 13.56
N GLN A 110 0.49 4.30 13.13
CA GLN A 110 -0.63 3.45 13.52
C GLN A 110 -1.09 2.58 12.36
N ILE A 111 -1.37 1.31 12.63
CA ILE A 111 -1.97 0.38 11.67
C ILE A 111 -3.47 0.68 11.57
N MET A 112 -3.94 0.96 10.36
CA MET A 112 -5.35 1.27 10.06
C MET A 112 -6.12 0.07 9.53
N GLU A 113 -5.44 -0.82 8.81
CA GLU A 113 -6.07 -1.97 8.17
C GLU A 113 -5.12 -3.17 8.20
N VAL A 114 -5.70 -4.36 8.35
CA VAL A 114 -4.99 -5.63 8.20
C VAL A 114 -5.82 -6.54 7.30
N LYS A 115 -5.32 -6.81 6.10
CA LYS A 115 -5.95 -7.69 5.12
C LYS A 115 -5.13 -8.95 4.96
N GLN A 116 -5.78 -10.11 4.97
CA GLN A 116 -5.12 -11.38 4.66
C GLN A 116 -5.00 -11.53 3.14
N GLU A 117 -3.78 -11.70 2.63
CA GLU A 117 -3.48 -11.86 1.20
C GLU A 117 -3.37 -13.33 0.81
N THR A 118 -2.70 -14.12 1.65
CA THR A 118 -2.56 -15.58 1.48
C THR A 118 -2.70 -16.28 2.82
N LYS A 119 -2.50 -17.60 2.86
CA LYS A 119 -2.54 -18.38 4.11
C LYS A 119 -1.64 -17.82 5.22
N ASN A 120 -0.49 -17.25 4.85
CA ASN A 120 0.51 -16.77 5.82
C ASN A 120 1.09 -15.39 5.47
N CYS A 121 0.49 -14.64 4.54
CA CYS A 121 0.90 -13.28 4.24
C CYS A 121 -0.27 -12.31 4.43
N PHE A 122 0.04 -11.15 5.00
CA PHE A 122 -0.93 -10.11 5.33
C PHE A 122 -0.43 -8.77 4.79
N ARG A 123 -1.37 -7.95 4.30
CA ARG A 123 -1.18 -6.55 3.96
C ARG A 123 -1.57 -5.70 5.16
N TYR A 124 -0.65 -4.87 5.62
CA TYR A 124 -0.87 -3.91 6.70
C TYR A 124 -0.86 -2.51 6.11
N ARG A 125 -1.94 -1.76 6.32
CA ARG A 125 -2.03 -0.35 5.94
C ARG A 125 -1.67 0.51 7.13
N ILE A 126 -0.71 1.42 6.95
CA ILE A 126 -0.20 2.28 8.01
C ILE A 126 -0.54 3.73 7.69
N GLN A 127 -1.14 4.41 8.67
CA GLN A 127 -1.50 5.82 8.55
C GLN A 127 -0.26 6.69 8.51
N LEU A 128 -0.24 7.63 7.56
CA LEU A 128 0.69 8.75 7.55
C LEU A 128 -0.01 10.01 8.07
N PRO A 129 0.76 10.98 8.59
CA PRO A 129 0.23 12.32 8.84
C PRO A 129 -0.51 12.86 7.61
N GLU A 130 -1.60 13.59 7.83
CA GLU A 130 -2.41 14.09 6.74
C GLU A 130 -1.57 14.83 5.70
N PHE A 131 -1.87 14.58 4.43
CA PHE A 131 -1.23 15.24 3.28
C PHE A 131 0.24 14.93 3.09
N SER A 132 0.76 13.89 3.77
CA SER A 132 2.14 13.43 3.60
C SER A 132 2.21 12.12 2.83
N SER A 133 3.27 11.99 2.03
CA SER A 133 3.76 10.72 1.49
C SER A 133 4.91 10.23 2.35
N LEU A 134 5.18 8.91 2.33
CA LEU A 134 6.24 8.32 3.16
C LEU A 134 7.64 8.93 2.88
N GLY A 135 7.88 9.40 1.66
CA GLY A 135 9.12 10.08 1.28
C GLY A 135 10.28 9.13 0.96
N LEU A 136 9.97 7.93 0.45
CA LEU A 136 10.98 7.00 -0.07
C LEU A 136 11.28 7.30 -1.54
N ALA A 137 12.55 7.18 -1.91
CA ALA A 137 12.96 7.03 -3.30
C ALA A 137 12.87 5.56 -3.75
N ILE A 138 12.90 5.34 -5.05
CA ILE A 138 12.92 4.00 -5.66
C ILE A 138 14.14 3.22 -5.14
N GLY A 139 13.91 1.98 -4.70
CA GLY A 139 14.90 1.09 -4.12
C GLY A 139 15.16 1.30 -2.63
N GLN A 140 14.41 2.19 -1.96
CA GLN A 140 14.53 2.42 -0.53
C GLN A 140 13.50 1.63 0.29
N HIS A 141 13.88 1.32 1.52
CA HIS A 141 13.10 0.58 2.50
C HIS A 141 13.11 1.29 3.86
N ILE A 142 12.27 0.81 4.76
CA ILE A 142 12.16 1.27 6.15
C ILE A 142 12.63 0.19 7.12
N ILE A 143 12.99 0.59 8.33
CA ILE A 143 13.25 -0.33 9.44
C ILE A 143 12.14 -0.18 10.47
N ILE A 144 11.45 -1.28 10.75
CA ILE A 144 10.42 -1.34 11.78
C ILE A 144 11.00 -2.01 13.01
N ARG A 145 10.73 -1.42 14.17
CA ARG A 145 11.09 -1.91 15.48
C ARG A 145 9.85 -2.29 16.28
N ASP A 146 9.94 -3.42 16.94
CA ASP A 146 8.96 -3.89 17.92
C ASP A 146 9.69 -4.30 19.19
N THR A 147 9.13 -3.93 20.35
CA THR A 147 9.66 -4.30 21.66
C THR A 147 8.65 -5.20 22.34
N ASN A 148 8.98 -6.49 22.44
CA ASN A 148 8.11 -7.50 23.03
C ASN A 148 8.88 -8.23 24.14
N ASN A 149 8.31 -8.30 25.34
CA ASN A 149 8.91 -8.93 26.53
C ASN A 149 10.34 -8.47 26.85
N GLY A 150 10.65 -7.17 26.69
CA GLY A 150 11.96 -6.61 26.99
C GLY A 150 13.04 -6.87 25.93
N MET A 151 12.74 -7.58 24.85
CA MET A 151 13.64 -7.74 23.70
C MET A 151 13.16 -6.86 22.54
N THR A 152 14.03 -5.98 22.09
CA THR A 152 13.80 -5.11 20.94
C THR A 152 14.28 -5.80 19.67
N LEU A 153 13.38 -5.95 18.69
CA LEU A 153 13.66 -6.54 17.39
C LEU A 153 13.44 -5.49 16.31
N SER A 154 14.33 -5.45 15.31
CA SER A 154 14.19 -4.59 14.15
C SER A 154 14.37 -5.36 12.86
N ARG A 155 13.55 -5.10 11.85
CA ARG A 155 13.64 -5.71 10.51
C ARG A 155 13.36 -4.68 9.43
N GLN A 156 13.96 -4.91 8.26
CA GLN A 156 13.75 -4.13 7.06
C GLN A 156 12.45 -4.55 6.39
N TYR A 157 11.71 -3.58 5.87
CA TYR A 157 10.51 -3.80 5.07
C TYR A 157 10.45 -2.77 3.95
N THR A 158 10.07 -3.21 2.76
CA THR A 158 9.83 -2.31 1.63
C THR A 158 8.33 -2.11 1.46
N PRO A 159 7.83 -0.86 1.51
CA PRO A 159 6.45 -0.55 1.18
C PRO A 159 6.09 -0.94 -0.25
N VAL A 160 4.87 -1.42 -0.43
CA VAL A 160 4.35 -1.88 -1.73
C VAL A 160 3.39 -0.89 -2.38
N SER A 161 2.92 0.11 -1.63
CA SER A 161 2.17 1.24 -2.18
C SER A 161 3.06 2.13 -3.04
N GLU A 162 2.47 2.85 -3.99
CA GLU A 162 3.16 3.87 -4.78
C GLU A 162 3.96 4.83 -3.88
N ILE A 163 5.15 5.24 -4.31
CA ILE A 163 6.00 6.19 -3.56
C ILE A 163 5.33 7.57 -3.38
N THR A 164 4.41 7.90 -4.29
CA THR A 164 3.58 9.10 -4.30
C THR A 164 2.29 8.96 -3.49
N CYS A 165 2.01 7.78 -2.92
CA CYS A 165 0.80 7.56 -2.13
C CYS A 165 0.73 8.52 -0.94
N VAL A 166 -0.42 9.17 -0.79
CA VAL A 166 -0.68 10.18 0.23
C VAL A 166 -1.55 9.58 1.33
N GLY A 167 -1.18 9.86 2.58
CA GLY A 167 -1.99 9.52 3.76
C GLY A 167 -1.81 8.09 4.26
N HIS A 168 -1.26 7.17 3.47
CA HIS A 168 -0.92 5.83 3.94
C HIS A 168 0.21 5.19 3.14
N PHE A 169 0.71 4.07 3.64
CA PHE A 169 1.50 3.11 2.86
C PHE A 169 1.17 1.69 3.31
N ASP A 170 1.39 0.73 2.41
CA ASP A 170 1.06 -0.67 2.65
C ASP A 170 2.33 -1.52 2.76
N LEU A 171 2.32 -2.51 3.66
CA LEU A 171 3.38 -3.50 3.85
C LEU A 171 2.84 -4.92 3.64
N LEU A 172 3.57 -5.73 2.87
CA LEU A 172 3.33 -7.17 2.79
C LEU A 172 4.26 -7.91 3.74
N ILE A 173 3.69 -8.60 4.73
CA ILE A 173 4.47 -9.33 5.73
C ILE A 173 4.04 -10.79 5.74
N LYS A 174 5.00 -11.69 5.47
CA LYS A 174 4.83 -13.14 5.62
C LYS A 174 5.18 -13.57 7.04
N ILE A 175 4.28 -14.35 7.63
CA ILE A 175 4.37 -14.84 8.99
C ILE A 175 5.03 -16.22 8.99
N TYR A 176 6.21 -16.29 9.59
CA TYR A 176 6.95 -17.53 9.80
C TYR A 176 6.71 -18.04 11.22
N GLU A 177 6.40 -19.33 11.35
CA GLU A 177 6.03 -19.94 12.64
C GLU A 177 7.11 -19.77 13.71
N LEU A 178 8.39 -19.88 13.33
CA LEU A 178 9.54 -19.72 14.23
C LEU A 178 10.20 -18.33 14.12
N GLY A 179 9.62 -17.42 13.34
CA GLY A 179 10.17 -16.08 13.12
C GLY A 179 9.94 -15.18 14.34
N LYS A 180 11.02 -14.69 14.98
CA LYS A 180 10.92 -13.80 16.16
C LYS A 180 10.11 -12.53 15.87
N MET A 181 10.39 -11.87 14.75
CA MET A 181 9.61 -10.70 14.31
C MET A 181 8.18 -11.09 13.94
N SER A 182 7.99 -12.24 13.28
CA SER A 182 6.65 -12.76 12.96
C SER A 182 5.80 -13.02 14.20
N GLN A 183 6.38 -13.43 15.34
CA GLN A 183 5.62 -13.55 16.60
C GLN A 183 5.15 -12.21 17.16
N CYS A 184 5.85 -11.11 16.84
CA CYS A 184 5.43 -9.77 17.21
C CYS A 184 4.32 -9.30 16.26
N VAL A 185 4.56 -9.42 14.95
CA VAL A 185 3.60 -9.04 13.89
C VAL A 185 2.27 -9.80 14.00
N LYS A 186 2.27 -11.08 14.42
CA LYS A 186 1.03 -11.84 14.69
C LYS A 186 0.09 -11.17 15.69
N LYS A 187 0.62 -10.32 16.59
CA LYS A 187 -0.15 -9.61 17.61
C LYS A 187 -0.65 -8.25 17.10
N TRP A 188 -0.15 -7.77 15.97
CA TRP A 188 -0.56 -6.50 15.39
C TRP A 188 -1.99 -6.58 14.90
N LYS A 189 -2.77 -5.56 15.26
CA LYS A 189 -4.16 -5.38 14.87
C LYS A 189 -4.38 -3.91 14.50
N VAL A 190 -5.55 -3.60 13.96
CA VAL A 190 -5.96 -2.21 13.76
C VAL A 190 -5.82 -1.44 15.08
N GLY A 191 -5.22 -0.27 15.01
CA GLY A 191 -4.89 0.58 16.14
C GLY A 191 -3.53 0.31 16.78
N THR A 192 -2.83 -0.78 16.44
CA THR A 192 -1.47 -1.04 16.93
C THR A 192 -0.51 0.04 16.44
N GLU A 193 0.29 0.58 17.37
CA GLU A 193 1.37 1.51 17.08
C GLU A 193 2.66 0.73 16.80
N ILE A 194 3.36 1.11 15.73
CA ILE A 194 4.65 0.56 15.34
C ILE A 194 5.68 1.68 15.20
N GLU A 195 6.94 1.34 15.47
CA GLU A 195 8.04 2.30 15.40
C GLU A 195 8.84 2.11 14.12
N ILE A 196 9.02 3.18 13.35
CA ILE A 196 9.63 3.15 12.02
C ILE A 196 10.70 4.21 11.91
N ARG A 197 11.83 3.86 11.30
CA ARG A 197 12.86 4.79 10.84
C ARG A 197 13.23 4.54 9.39
N GLY A 198 13.80 5.54 8.71
CA GLY A 198 14.18 5.51 7.31
C GLY A 198 14.38 6.91 6.73
N PRO A 199 14.65 7.02 5.42
CA PRO A 199 14.82 5.93 4.46
C PRO A 199 16.18 5.22 4.57
N PHE A 200 16.25 3.96 4.11
CA PHE A 200 17.51 3.24 3.88
C PHE A 200 17.50 2.60 2.49
N GLY A 201 18.69 2.27 1.98
CA GLY A 201 18.87 1.71 0.65
C GLY A 201 19.70 2.64 -0.22
N ASN A 202 20.50 2.05 -1.10
CA ASN A 202 21.48 2.74 -1.94
C ASN A 202 21.28 2.48 -3.44
N LEU A 203 20.19 1.80 -3.83
CA LEU A 203 19.86 1.63 -5.23
C LEU A 203 19.50 3.00 -5.81
N GLN A 204 20.31 3.46 -6.76
CA GLN A 204 20.06 4.69 -7.50
C GLN A 204 19.56 4.33 -8.89
N TYR A 205 18.24 4.26 -9.02
CA TYR A 205 17.59 4.13 -10.31
C TYR A 205 17.24 5.52 -10.86
N LEU A 206 17.48 5.72 -12.16
CA LEU A 206 17.05 6.88 -12.92
C LEU A 206 16.37 6.36 -14.17
N ALA A 207 15.38 7.11 -14.68
CA ALA A 207 14.64 6.72 -15.88
C ALA A 207 15.59 6.43 -17.05
N ASN A 208 15.32 5.36 -17.79
CA ASN A 208 16.13 4.89 -18.93
C ASN A 208 17.62 4.62 -18.62
N LYS A 209 18.03 4.53 -17.34
CA LYS A 209 19.42 4.24 -16.97
C LYS A 209 19.89 2.89 -17.54
N TYR A 210 18.97 1.94 -17.64
CA TYR A 210 19.19 0.62 -18.20
C TYR A 210 18.17 0.38 -19.31
N LYS A 211 18.52 -0.41 -20.32
CA LYS A 211 17.56 -0.80 -21.37
C LYS A 211 16.64 -1.92 -20.90
N LYS A 212 17.14 -2.79 -20.02
CA LYS A 212 16.37 -3.91 -19.47
C LYS A 212 16.71 -4.13 -17.99
N LEU A 213 15.68 -4.34 -17.18
CA LEU A 213 15.78 -4.85 -15.82
C LEU A 213 15.29 -6.31 -15.76
N ILE A 214 16.12 -7.17 -15.20
CA ILE A 214 15.73 -8.53 -14.82
C ILE A 214 15.52 -8.55 -13.32
N LEU A 215 14.31 -8.88 -12.90
CA LEU A 215 13.90 -8.90 -11.49
C LEU A 215 13.77 -10.36 -11.04
N LEU A 216 14.65 -10.82 -10.17
CA LEU A 216 14.60 -12.15 -9.57
C LEU A 216 14.02 -12.05 -8.16
N ALA A 217 12.76 -12.43 -7.99
CA ALA A 217 12.07 -12.35 -6.71
C ALA A 217 11.70 -13.74 -6.19
N ALA A 218 11.69 -13.91 -4.87
CA ALA A 218 11.09 -15.06 -4.21
C ALA A 218 10.22 -14.66 -3.02
N GLY A 219 8.96 -15.11 -2.98
CA GLY A 219 8.02 -14.81 -1.89
C GLY A 219 7.86 -13.30 -1.65
N THR A 220 8.11 -12.81 -0.43
CA THR A 220 8.02 -11.38 -0.10
C THR A 220 9.11 -10.52 -0.75
N GLY A 221 10.09 -11.12 -1.43
CA GLY A 221 11.07 -10.40 -2.25
C GLY A 221 10.45 -9.62 -3.42
N ILE A 222 9.15 -9.83 -3.71
CA ILE A 222 8.40 -9.00 -4.66
C ILE A 222 8.26 -7.54 -4.18
N ALA A 223 8.32 -7.27 -2.88
CA ALA A 223 8.08 -5.93 -2.35
C ALA A 223 9.05 -4.87 -2.92
N PRO A 224 10.38 -5.02 -2.86
CA PRO A 224 11.28 -4.08 -3.54
C PRO A 224 11.11 -4.06 -5.06
N MET A 225 10.74 -5.17 -5.69
CA MET A 225 10.50 -5.21 -7.13
C MET A 225 9.27 -4.38 -7.50
N SER A 226 8.20 -4.46 -6.72
CA SER A 226 6.95 -3.71 -6.95
C SER A 226 7.17 -2.20 -6.93
N GLN A 227 8.07 -1.71 -6.07
CA GLN A 227 8.41 -0.29 -6.00
C GLN A 227 9.15 0.17 -7.27
N ILE A 228 10.04 -0.67 -7.81
CA ILE A 228 10.76 -0.41 -9.07
C ILE A 228 9.79 -0.44 -10.25
N ILE A 229 8.94 -1.47 -10.32
CA ILE A 229 7.96 -1.64 -11.40
C ILE A 229 7.01 -0.44 -11.45
N GLN A 230 6.41 -0.07 -10.32
CA GLN A 230 5.51 1.09 -10.24
C GLN A 230 6.23 2.39 -10.64
N GLY A 231 7.49 2.56 -10.23
CA GLY A 231 8.29 3.74 -10.58
C GLY A 231 8.55 3.89 -12.08
N ILE A 232 8.76 2.76 -12.78
CA ILE A 232 9.01 2.75 -14.24
C ILE A 232 7.68 2.88 -14.99
N LEU A 233 6.70 2.03 -14.68
CA LEU A 233 5.41 2.02 -15.40
C LEU A 233 4.58 3.28 -15.16
N GLY A 234 4.77 3.96 -14.03
CA GLY A 234 4.16 5.25 -13.73
C GLY A 234 4.85 6.45 -14.38
N ASN A 235 5.93 6.25 -15.14
CA ASN A 235 6.67 7.31 -15.81
C ASN A 235 6.63 7.10 -17.33
N GLU A 236 5.82 7.91 -18.04
CA GLU A 236 5.64 7.81 -19.50
C GLU A 236 6.94 8.02 -20.29
N GLU A 237 7.94 8.66 -19.69
CA GLU A 237 9.25 8.89 -20.32
C GLU A 237 10.25 7.75 -20.06
N ASP A 238 9.86 6.66 -19.39
CA ASP A 238 10.74 5.54 -19.04
C ASP A 238 10.45 4.28 -19.86
N ASP A 239 11.25 4.06 -20.90
CA ASP A 239 11.14 2.94 -21.84
C ASP A 239 11.86 1.67 -21.34
N THR A 240 12.24 1.61 -20.07
CA THR A 240 12.99 0.47 -19.53
C THR A 240 12.16 -0.81 -19.61
N MET A 241 12.68 -1.85 -20.27
CA MET A 241 12.04 -3.16 -20.32
C MET A 241 12.18 -3.90 -19.00
N ILE A 242 11.10 -4.50 -18.49
CA ILE A 242 11.08 -5.23 -17.22
C ILE A 242 10.73 -6.70 -17.48
N GLN A 243 11.58 -7.59 -17.00
CA GLN A 243 11.32 -9.03 -16.94
C GLN A 243 11.36 -9.50 -15.49
N LEU A 244 10.21 -9.78 -14.91
CA LEU A 244 10.07 -10.34 -13.59
C LEU A 244 10.04 -11.87 -13.66
N LEU A 245 11.02 -12.52 -13.02
CA LEU A 245 11.01 -13.95 -12.76
C LEU A 245 10.71 -14.14 -11.27
N TYR A 246 9.52 -14.65 -10.97
CA TYR A 246 8.97 -14.66 -9.61
C TYR A 246 8.75 -16.07 -9.08
N ALA A 247 9.58 -16.49 -8.12
CA ALA A 247 9.50 -17.79 -7.48
C ALA A 247 8.49 -17.82 -6.32
N CYS A 248 7.50 -18.71 -6.42
CA CYS A 248 6.51 -18.97 -5.39
C CYS A 248 6.39 -20.48 -5.10
N ARG A 249 5.76 -20.84 -3.98
CA ARG A 249 5.50 -22.25 -3.67
C ARG A 249 4.43 -22.81 -4.59
N SER A 250 3.23 -22.24 -4.51
CA SER A 250 2.09 -22.54 -5.36
C SER A 250 1.56 -21.24 -5.98
N TYR A 251 0.63 -21.38 -6.91
CA TYR A 251 0.01 -20.26 -7.60
C TYR A 251 -0.81 -19.36 -6.65
N ASP A 252 -1.45 -19.94 -5.63
CA ASP A 252 -2.20 -19.19 -4.60
C ASP A 252 -1.28 -18.43 -3.61
N GLU A 253 0.03 -18.67 -3.65
CA GLU A 253 1.02 -17.93 -2.87
C GLU A 253 1.61 -16.72 -3.64
N ILE A 254 1.19 -16.48 -4.89
CA ILE A 254 1.61 -15.30 -5.66
C ILE A 254 1.02 -14.04 -5.01
N LEU A 255 1.89 -13.19 -4.47
CA LEU A 255 1.53 -11.91 -3.88
C LEU A 255 1.37 -10.83 -4.97
N MET A 256 0.56 -9.80 -4.68
CA MET A 256 0.31 -8.67 -5.60
C MET A 256 -0.23 -9.10 -6.97
N LYS A 257 -1.02 -10.17 -7.01
CA LYS A 257 -1.44 -10.78 -8.26
C LYS A 257 -2.32 -9.86 -9.11
N SER A 258 -3.19 -9.06 -8.48
CA SER A 258 -4.02 -8.09 -9.20
C SER A 258 -3.14 -7.01 -9.85
N GLU A 259 -2.20 -6.47 -9.10
CA GLU A 259 -1.26 -5.46 -9.59
C GLU A 259 -0.37 -6.03 -10.72
N LEU A 260 0.14 -7.25 -10.56
CA LEU A 260 0.94 -7.94 -11.60
C LEU A 260 0.14 -8.17 -12.89
N ASN A 261 -1.15 -8.46 -12.78
CA ASN A 261 -2.04 -8.62 -13.92
C ASN A 261 -2.27 -7.28 -14.64
N GLU A 262 -2.47 -6.20 -13.89
CA GLU A 262 -2.61 -4.85 -14.44
C GLU A 262 -1.33 -4.43 -15.17
N TRP A 263 -0.17 -4.64 -14.54
CA TRP A 263 1.14 -4.33 -15.13
C TRP A 263 1.43 -5.16 -16.39
N SER A 264 0.86 -6.35 -16.52
CA SER A 264 1.00 -7.18 -17.73
C SER A 264 0.32 -6.58 -18.98
N SER A 265 -0.47 -5.51 -18.83
CA SER A 265 -0.99 -4.75 -19.96
C SER A 265 0.03 -3.76 -20.57
N PHE A 266 1.11 -3.46 -19.85
CA PHE A 266 2.15 -2.54 -20.33
C PHE A 266 3.11 -3.28 -21.28
N TRP A 267 3.42 -2.64 -22.41
CA TRP A 267 4.25 -3.21 -23.46
C TRP A 267 5.68 -3.53 -23.01
N ASN A 268 6.18 -2.82 -22.00
CA ASN A 268 7.53 -2.96 -21.45
C ASN A 268 7.59 -3.82 -20.18
N PHE A 269 6.52 -4.53 -19.78
CA PHE A 269 6.52 -5.41 -18.62
C PHE A 269 6.17 -6.86 -18.98
N SER A 270 6.87 -7.81 -18.34
CA SER A 270 6.58 -9.23 -18.43
C SER A 270 6.84 -9.93 -17.10
N ALA A 271 6.02 -10.92 -16.76
CA ALA A 271 6.17 -11.73 -15.56
C ALA A 271 6.09 -13.23 -15.88
N THR A 272 7.01 -14.00 -15.32
CA THR A 272 7.01 -15.46 -15.34
C THR A 272 7.00 -15.98 -13.91
N PHE A 273 6.03 -16.83 -13.57
CA PHE A 273 5.88 -17.44 -12.26
C PHE A 273 6.56 -18.81 -12.22
N VAL A 274 7.50 -19.00 -11.30
CA VAL A 274 8.21 -20.26 -11.11
C VAL A 274 7.68 -20.94 -9.84
N LEU A 275 6.96 -22.04 -10.00
CA LEU A 275 6.19 -22.69 -8.93
C LEU A 275 6.82 -24.00 -8.50
N SER A 276 7.31 -24.04 -7.26
CA SER A 276 8.03 -25.20 -6.74
C SER A 276 7.16 -26.36 -6.26
N GLN A 277 5.85 -26.15 -6.12
CA GLN A 277 4.88 -27.16 -5.72
C GLN A 277 3.83 -27.31 -6.83
N GLU A 278 3.83 -28.47 -7.48
CA GLU A 278 2.82 -28.84 -8.47
C GLU A 278 1.41 -28.88 -7.84
N PRO A 279 0.37 -28.59 -8.64
CA PRO A 279 -1.00 -28.68 -8.18
C PRO A 279 -1.39 -30.15 -8.00
N GLU A 280 -2.41 -30.40 -7.20
CA GLU A 280 -3.00 -31.74 -7.13
C GLU A 280 -3.54 -32.16 -8.51
N ALA A 281 -3.38 -33.45 -8.84
CA ALA A 281 -3.71 -33.99 -10.15
C ALA A 281 -5.16 -33.65 -10.57
N GLY A 282 -5.31 -33.02 -11.73
CA GLY A 282 -6.62 -32.65 -12.31
C GLY A 282 -7.07 -31.21 -12.08
N TYR A 283 -6.32 -30.40 -11.33
CA TYR A 283 -6.64 -28.98 -11.11
C TYR A 283 -5.57 -28.05 -11.71
N GLN A 284 -5.88 -27.43 -12.86
CA GLN A 284 -5.12 -26.26 -13.32
C GLN A 284 -5.64 -25.02 -12.61
N HIS A 285 -5.14 -24.76 -11.40
CA HIS A 285 -5.40 -23.51 -10.68
C HIS A 285 -4.45 -22.41 -11.16
N TYR A 286 -4.42 -22.10 -12.45
CA TYR A 286 -3.80 -20.86 -12.91
C TYR A 286 -4.58 -20.18 -14.02
N ARG A 287 -4.50 -18.84 -14.06
CA ARG A 287 -5.21 -18.01 -15.03
C ARG A 287 -4.66 -18.29 -16.43
N TYR A 288 -5.57 -18.41 -17.40
CA TYR A 288 -5.17 -18.51 -18.80
C TYR A 288 -4.35 -17.28 -19.22
N GLY A 289 -3.20 -17.51 -19.85
CA GLY A 289 -2.26 -16.47 -20.29
C GLY A 289 -1.10 -16.21 -19.35
N ASP A 290 -1.18 -16.66 -18.09
CA ASP A 290 -0.05 -16.54 -17.17
C ASP A 290 1.10 -17.46 -17.61
N GLN A 291 2.32 -16.91 -17.62
CA GLN A 291 3.53 -17.69 -17.89
C GLN A 291 3.94 -18.42 -16.61
N VAL A 292 3.80 -19.75 -16.61
CA VAL A 292 4.12 -20.59 -15.45
C VAL A 292 5.18 -21.63 -15.83
N ASP A 293 6.22 -21.73 -15.01
CA ASP A 293 7.23 -22.79 -15.07
C ASP A 293 7.23 -23.59 -13.76
N TRP A 294 7.35 -24.92 -13.87
CA TRP A 294 7.28 -25.82 -12.72
C TRP A 294 8.67 -26.19 -12.22
N GLY A 295 8.85 -26.11 -10.90
CA GLY A 295 10.07 -26.48 -10.22
C GLY A 295 10.69 -25.31 -9.47
N ARG A 296 11.98 -25.43 -9.16
CA ARG A 296 12.73 -24.36 -8.52
C ARG A 296 13.43 -23.53 -9.59
N MET A 297 13.46 -22.22 -9.38
CA MET A 297 14.33 -21.34 -10.16
C MET A 297 15.78 -21.78 -9.98
N ASN A 298 16.36 -22.33 -11.05
CA ASN A 298 17.66 -22.96 -11.06
C ASN A 298 18.44 -22.56 -12.34
N GLN A 299 19.62 -23.13 -12.52
CA GLN A 299 20.47 -22.81 -13.67
C GLN A 299 19.80 -23.13 -15.01
N ASP A 300 19.10 -24.27 -15.12
CA ASP A 300 18.44 -24.68 -16.36
C ASP A 300 17.30 -23.74 -16.72
N PHE A 301 16.52 -23.31 -15.74
CA PHE A 301 15.47 -22.32 -15.92
C PHE A 301 16.05 -20.98 -16.39
N LEU A 302 17.04 -20.43 -15.66
CA LEU A 302 17.63 -19.14 -16.01
C LEU A 302 18.33 -19.16 -17.37
N SER A 303 18.96 -20.27 -17.75
CA SER A 303 19.59 -20.40 -19.08
C SER A 303 18.58 -20.39 -20.23
N LYS A 304 17.30 -20.74 -19.95
CA LYS A 304 16.21 -20.68 -20.92
C LYS A 304 15.48 -19.33 -20.89
N ALA A 305 15.30 -18.77 -19.69
CA ALA A 305 14.55 -17.54 -19.48
C ALA A 305 15.34 -16.28 -19.87
N LEU A 306 16.67 -16.33 -19.75
CA LEU A 306 17.56 -15.23 -20.13
C LEU A 306 18.10 -15.47 -21.54
N LEU A 307 17.91 -14.49 -22.42
CA LEU A 307 18.42 -14.56 -23.78
C LEU A 307 19.91 -14.23 -23.80
N PRO A 308 20.71 -14.76 -24.76
CA PRO A 308 22.10 -14.33 -24.93
C PRO A 308 22.24 -12.80 -25.11
N SER A 309 21.24 -12.16 -25.72
CA SER A 309 21.16 -10.71 -25.87
C SER A 309 20.96 -9.97 -24.56
N ASP A 310 20.48 -10.62 -23.50
CA ASP A 310 20.31 -10.01 -22.18
C ASP A 310 21.64 -9.85 -21.44
N ILE A 311 22.65 -10.62 -21.81
CA ILE A 311 23.98 -10.56 -21.21
C ILE A 311 24.80 -9.44 -21.88
N ASN A 312 24.45 -8.20 -21.55
CA ASN A 312 25.09 -7.00 -22.08
C ASN A 312 25.14 -5.88 -21.02
N PRO A 313 25.98 -4.83 -21.20
CA PRO A 313 26.14 -3.76 -20.20
C PRO A 313 24.89 -2.91 -19.91
N ALA A 314 23.90 -2.91 -20.80
CA ALA A 314 22.64 -2.16 -20.64
C ALA A 314 21.56 -2.94 -19.87
N THR A 315 21.83 -4.19 -19.51
CA THR A 315 20.97 -5.00 -18.64
C THR A 315 21.43 -4.89 -17.19
N PHE A 316 20.48 -4.71 -16.27
CA PHE A 316 20.73 -4.69 -14.84
C PHE A 316 19.82 -5.68 -14.12
N LEU A 317 20.37 -6.38 -13.14
CA LEU A 317 19.69 -7.44 -12.42
C LEU A 317 19.43 -7.03 -10.98
N LEU A 318 18.19 -7.18 -10.55
CA LEU A 318 17.77 -6.99 -9.17
C LEU A 318 17.37 -8.33 -8.58
N VAL A 319 17.86 -8.67 -7.39
CA VAL A 319 17.52 -9.93 -6.71
C VAL A 319 17.10 -9.69 -5.26
N CYS A 320 16.01 -10.33 -4.84
CA CYS A 320 15.56 -10.32 -3.46
C CYS A 320 14.81 -11.62 -3.10
N GLY A 321 15.16 -12.21 -1.95
CA GLY A 321 14.49 -13.40 -1.46
C GLY A 321 15.07 -13.90 -0.15
N THR A 322 15.22 -15.22 -0.03
CA THR A 322 16.01 -15.79 1.07
C THR A 322 17.50 -15.65 0.75
N LYS A 323 18.36 -15.64 1.78
CA LYS A 323 19.82 -15.60 1.57
C LYS A 323 20.32 -16.73 0.66
N SER A 324 19.74 -17.93 0.75
CA SER A 324 20.07 -19.04 -0.13
C SER A 324 19.71 -18.69 -1.57
N PHE A 325 18.46 -18.28 -1.81
CA PHE A 325 17.99 -17.89 -3.14
C PHE A 325 18.86 -16.80 -3.76
N GLU A 326 19.16 -15.73 -3.02
CA GLU A 326 19.99 -14.64 -3.52
C GLU A 326 21.41 -15.09 -3.90
N ASN A 327 22.03 -15.94 -3.07
CA ASN A 327 23.36 -16.47 -3.37
C ASN A 327 23.34 -17.37 -4.61
N ASP A 328 22.37 -18.28 -4.69
CA ASP A 328 22.23 -19.23 -5.80
C ASP A 328 22.00 -18.47 -7.12
N MET A 329 21.08 -17.50 -7.13
CA MET A 329 20.76 -16.72 -8.32
C MET A 329 21.94 -15.88 -8.80
N ILE A 330 22.67 -15.24 -7.88
CA ILE A 330 23.86 -14.45 -8.21
C ILE A 330 24.96 -15.34 -8.79
N GLU A 331 25.20 -16.51 -8.19
CA GLU A 331 26.21 -17.44 -8.71
C GLU A 331 25.85 -17.93 -10.13
N ILE A 332 24.59 -18.25 -10.37
CA ILE A 332 24.12 -18.66 -11.70
C ILE A 332 24.28 -17.51 -12.70
N CYS A 333 23.87 -16.30 -12.35
CA CYS A 333 23.98 -15.13 -13.24
C CYS A 333 25.44 -14.81 -13.60
N ARG A 334 26.37 -14.99 -12.66
CA ARG A 334 27.82 -14.88 -12.93
C ARG A 334 28.29 -15.92 -13.94
N LYS A 335 27.85 -17.18 -13.80
CA LYS A 335 28.17 -18.25 -14.75
C LYS A 335 27.62 -17.98 -16.15
N LEU A 336 26.49 -17.28 -16.24
CA LEU A 336 25.88 -16.84 -17.50
C LEU A 336 26.56 -15.59 -18.10
N GLY A 337 27.48 -14.94 -17.37
CA GLY A 337 28.31 -13.84 -17.87
C GLY A 337 27.95 -12.44 -17.36
N LEU A 338 27.01 -12.30 -16.42
CA LEU A 338 26.73 -11.00 -15.79
C LEU A 338 27.82 -10.62 -14.79
N CYS A 339 28.22 -9.35 -14.84
CA CYS A 339 29.21 -8.78 -13.93
C CYS A 339 28.58 -8.34 -12.60
N ASP A 340 29.35 -8.37 -11.51
CA ASP A 340 28.88 -7.95 -10.17
C ASP A 340 28.40 -6.50 -10.12
N THR A 341 28.97 -5.63 -10.97
CA THR A 341 28.54 -4.24 -11.10
C THR A 341 27.16 -4.07 -11.74
N GLN A 342 26.62 -5.12 -12.35
CA GLN A 342 25.30 -5.15 -12.98
C GLN A 342 24.24 -5.80 -12.09
N ILE A 343 24.61 -6.24 -10.88
CA ILE A 343 23.73 -6.96 -9.98
C ILE A 343 23.54 -6.17 -8.70
N HIS A 344 22.29 -5.94 -8.32
CA HIS A 344 21.93 -5.39 -7.02
C HIS A 344 21.14 -6.41 -6.21
N ARG A 345 21.63 -6.66 -4.99
CA ARG A 345 20.95 -7.44 -3.96
C ARG A 345 20.35 -6.46 -2.94
N PHE A 346 19.06 -6.63 -2.66
CA PHE A 346 18.34 -5.81 -1.68
C PHE A 346 18.65 -6.17 -0.22
#